data_AF-X1KA65-F1
#
_entry.id   AF-X1KA65-F1
#
_cell.length_a   1.000
_cell.length_b   1.000
_cell.length_c   1.000
_cell.angle_alpha   90.00
_cell.angle_beta   90.00
_cell.angle_gamma   90.00
#
_symmetry.space_group_name_H-M   'P 1'
#
loop_
_entity.id
_entity.type
_entity.pdbx_description
1 polymer ?
#
loop_
_entity_poly.entity_id
_entity_poly.type
_entity_poly.pdbx_seq_one_letter_code
_entity_poly.pdbx_strand_id
1 'polypeptide(L)'
;FALVDEFHTMVGAGAAEGAVDAANILKPSLSRGELQCIGATTLDDYRKHIERDAALERRFQPILVEEPSVDETLEIVRGIKERYEEHHQLTISEEALSAAATLSARYIPDRFLPDKAIDLIDEASSRVRIKHRTIPITLKEARRAEDNVRKDKEAALATQQYEYAAELRQRELQIEEKIKKMEEEWQAEQEQEKPVVTEEDIAEVVSMWTGIPVVQLASDETSRLLNMEEALHKRIIGQDEAINIIAKAVRRARAGIKD
;
A
#
# COMPACT_ATOMS: atom_id res chain seq x y z
N PHE A 1 -3.20 -10.03 35.04
CA PHE A 1 -3.03 -8.90 34.11
C PHE A 1 -3.89 -9.14 32.90
N ALA A 2 -4.73 -8.16 32.53
CA ALA A 2 -5.53 -8.19 31.31
C ALA A 2 -5.05 -7.10 30.34
N LEU A 3 -5.04 -7.39 29.04
CA LEU A 3 -4.86 -6.38 27.99
C LEU A 3 -6.21 -6.14 27.35
N VAL A 4 -6.59 -4.87 27.21
CA VAL A 4 -7.86 -4.47 26.59
C VAL A 4 -7.53 -3.47 25.50
N ASP A 5 -7.81 -3.84 24.25
CA ASP A 5 -7.78 -2.89 23.15
C ASP A 5 -9.08 -2.09 23.11
N GLU A 6 -9.02 -0.87 22.56
CA GLU A 6 -10.16 0.05 22.50
C GLU A 6 -10.88 0.20 23.84
N PHE A 7 -10.13 0.42 24.94
CA PHE A 7 -10.66 0.41 26.31
C PHE A 7 -11.85 1.36 26.52
N HIS A 8 -11.92 2.45 25.76
CA HIS A 8 -13.04 3.39 25.78
C HIS A 8 -14.38 2.75 25.41
N THR A 9 -14.42 1.65 24.64
CA THR A 9 -15.67 0.95 24.28
C THR A 9 -16.34 0.31 25.49
N MET A 10 -15.56 -0.22 26.44
CA MET A 10 -16.07 -0.77 27.69
C MET A 10 -16.57 0.30 28.67
N VAL A 11 -16.10 1.54 28.52
CA VAL A 11 -16.41 2.68 29.39
C VAL A 11 -17.50 3.59 28.81
N GLY A 12 -17.54 3.72 27.49
CA GLY A 12 -18.40 4.63 26.73
C GLY A 12 -19.73 4.04 26.29
N ALA A 13 -19.98 2.74 26.54
CA ALA A 13 -21.23 2.04 26.20
C ALA A 13 -22.50 2.70 26.79
N GLY A 14 -22.36 3.59 27.79
CA GLY A 14 -23.49 4.33 28.36
C GLY A 14 -24.16 5.36 27.42
N ALA A 15 -23.63 5.61 26.22
CA ALA A 15 -24.23 6.56 25.26
C ALA A 15 -25.20 5.93 24.23
N ALA A 16 -25.23 4.60 24.09
CA ALA A 16 -26.14 3.90 23.19
C ALA A 16 -27.22 3.17 24.01
N GLU A 17 -28.50 3.47 23.77
CA GLU A 17 -29.64 2.83 24.44
C GLU A 17 -29.56 1.30 24.29
N GLY A 18 -29.18 0.61 25.37
CA GLY A 18 -29.22 -0.86 25.47
C GLY A 18 -27.88 -1.58 25.55
N ALA A 19 -26.74 -0.89 25.44
CA ALA A 19 -25.44 -1.52 25.71
C ALA A 19 -25.22 -1.67 27.22
N VAL A 20 -24.88 -2.88 27.67
CA VAL A 20 -24.56 -3.13 29.09
C VAL A 20 -23.30 -2.34 29.44
N ASP A 21 -23.42 -1.40 30.38
CA ASP A 21 -22.31 -0.59 30.87
C ASP A 21 -21.33 -1.44 31.69
N ALA A 22 -20.41 -2.09 30.98
CA ALA A 22 -19.35 -2.92 31.56
C ALA A 22 -18.48 -2.13 32.55
N ALA A 23 -18.42 -0.80 32.43
CA ALA A 23 -17.65 0.07 33.33
C ALA A 23 -18.12 -0.06 34.79
N ASN A 24 -19.44 -0.13 35.03
CA ASN A 24 -19.97 -0.23 36.39
C ASN A 24 -19.68 -1.58 37.05
N ILE A 25 -19.49 -2.63 36.25
CA ILE A 25 -19.08 -3.95 36.74
C ILE A 25 -17.58 -3.97 37.06
N LEU A 26 -16.77 -3.27 36.27
CA LEU A 26 -15.31 -3.27 36.40
C LEU A 26 -14.78 -2.27 37.44
N LYS A 27 -15.46 -1.14 37.66
CA LYS A 27 -15.07 -0.08 38.60
C LYS A 27 -14.77 -0.59 40.02
N PRO A 28 -15.56 -1.49 40.64
CA PRO A 28 -15.24 -2.02 41.97
C PRO A 28 -13.95 -2.85 42.00
N SER A 29 -13.73 -3.71 41.00
CA SER A 29 -12.53 -4.56 40.92
C SER A 29 -11.27 -3.77 40.58
N LEU A 30 -11.39 -2.74 39.74
CA LEU A 30 -10.31 -1.76 39.48
C LEU A 30 -10.00 -0.94 40.74
N SER A 31 -11.04 -0.54 41.50
CA SER A 31 -10.87 0.25 42.72
C SER A 31 -10.21 -0.51 43.86
N ARG A 32 -10.50 -1.81 43.98
CA ARG A 32 -9.87 -2.71 44.97
C ARG A 32 -8.51 -3.24 44.53
N GLY A 33 -8.10 -2.99 43.28
CA GLY A 33 -6.85 -3.51 42.72
C GLY A 33 -6.86 -5.02 42.45
N GLU A 34 -8.03 -5.66 42.48
CA GLU A 34 -8.21 -7.09 42.16
C GLU A 34 -8.03 -7.34 40.66
N LEU A 35 -8.32 -6.33 39.84
CA LEU A 35 -8.11 -6.35 38.39
C LEU A 35 -7.00 -5.38 38.02
N GLN A 36 -5.89 -5.91 37.51
CA GLN A 36 -4.83 -5.13 36.87
C GLN A 36 -4.96 -5.27 35.36
N CYS A 37 -5.11 -4.15 34.65
CA CYS A 37 -5.19 -4.14 33.19
C CYS A 37 -4.36 -3.03 32.56
N ILE A 38 -4.01 -3.25 31.30
CA ILE A 38 -3.46 -2.25 30.37
C ILE A 38 -4.54 -2.02 29.32
N GLY A 39 -4.94 -0.76 29.14
CA GLY A 39 -5.93 -0.35 28.14
C GLY A 39 -5.25 0.45 27.03
N ALA A 40 -5.52 0.11 25.78
CA ALA A 40 -5.16 0.92 24.62
C ALA A 40 -6.36 1.78 24.19
N THR A 41 -6.12 3.04 23.85
CA THR A 41 -7.17 3.97 23.39
C THR A 41 -6.55 5.15 22.66
N THR A 42 -7.35 5.85 21.85
CA THR A 42 -6.93 7.12 21.25
C THR A 42 -6.95 8.25 22.29
N LEU A 43 -6.18 9.32 22.03
CA LEU A 43 -6.17 10.53 22.87
C LEU A 43 -7.56 11.18 22.99
N ASP A 44 -8.32 11.18 21.89
CA ASP A 44 -9.65 11.78 21.86
C ASP A 44 -10.63 10.99 22.73
N ASP A 45 -10.57 9.67 22.68
CA ASP A 45 -11.45 8.82 23.48
C ASP A 45 -11.06 8.80 24.96
N TYR A 46 -9.76 8.92 25.26
CA TYR A 46 -9.30 9.13 26.63
C TYR A 46 -9.93 10.39 27.23
N ARG A 47 -9.86 11.53 26.52
CA ARG A 47 -10.45 12.81 26.95
C ARG A 47 -11.97 12.76 27.09
N LYS A 48 -12.66 12.02 26.21
CA LYS A 48 -14.12 11.94 26.21
C LYS A 48 -14.67 11.03 27.32
N HIS A 49 -14.01 9.89 27.57
CA HIS A 49 -14.61 8.80 28.36
C HIS A 49 -13.86 8.49 29.66
N ILE A 50 -12.55 8.70 29.72
CA ILE A 50 -11.72 8.26 30.86
C ILE A 50 -11.39 9.45 31.76
N GLU A 51 -10.94 10.57 31.19
CA GLU A 51 -10.58 11.78 31.93
C GLU A 51 -11.80 12.43 32.61
N ARG A 52 -13.00 12.25 32.03
CA ARG A 52 -14.25 12.77 32.62
C ARG A 52 -14.78 11.92 33.78
N ASP A 53 -14.33 10.69 33.94
CA ASP A 53 -14.77 9.79 35.00
C ASP A 53 -13.75 9.75 36.14
N ALA A 54 -14.07 10.44 37.24
CA ALA A 54 -13.20 10.56 38.41
C ALA A 54 -12.82 9.23 39.07
N ALA A 55 -13.56 8.13 38.85
CA ALA A 55 -13.19 6.82 39.37
C ALA A 55 -12.09 6.16 38.52
N LEU A 56 -12.14 6.35 37.20
CA LEU A 56 -11.17 5.78 36.25
C LEU A 56 -9.90 6.63 36.19
N GLU A 57 -10.02 7.95 36.18
CA GLU A 57 -8.89 8.90 36.18
C GLU A 57 -7.94 8.66 37.36
N ARG A 58 -8.47 8.32 38.54
CA ARG A 58 -7.68 8.02 39.75
C ARG A 58 -7.04 6.63 39.77
N ARG A 59 -7.27 5.80 38.75
CA ARG A 59 -6.80 4.40 38.70
C ARG A 59 -5.96 4.11 37.47
N PHE A 60 -6.11 4.89 36.40
CA PHE A 60 -5.27 4.81 35.22
C PHE A 60 -4.21 5.90 35.23
N GLN A 61 -2.98 5.50 34.97
CA GLN A 61 -1.90 6.42 34.61
C GLN A 61 -1.79 6.44 33.09
N PRO A 62 -2.01 7.59 32.42
CA PRO A 62 -1.81 7.67 30.98
C PRO A 62 -0.31 7.55 30.66
N ILE A 63 0.00 6.74 29.66
CA ILE A 63 1.30 6.65 29.01
C ILE A 63 1.08 7.05 27.56
N LEU A 64 1.69 8.16 27.15
CA LEU A 64 1.62 8.61 25.76
C LEU A 64 2.53 7.72 24.92
N VAL A 65 1.95 7.07 23.91
CA VAL A 65 2.69 6.35 22.88
C VAL A 65 2.74 7.25 21.67
N GLU A 66 3.94 7.69 21.31
CA GLU A 66 4.16 8.54 20.14
C GLU A 66 4.19 7.70 18.86
N GLU A 67 3.88 8.34 17.73
CA GLU A 67 4.11 7.75 16.41
C GLU A 67 5.62 7.47 16.26
N PRO A 68 6.03 6.26 15.84
CA PRO A 68 7.43 5.94 15.66
C PRO A 68 8.07 6.81 14.58
N SER A 69 9.35 7.07 14.75
CA SER A 69 10.18 7.70 13.73
C SER A 69 10.30 6.80 12.48
N VAL A 70 10.79 7.39 11.38
CA VAL A 70 11.03 6.64 10.13
C VAL A 70 12.03 5.51 10.36
N ASP A 71 13.08 5.74 11.16
CA ASP A 71 14.11 4.74 11.46
C ASP A 71 13.55 3.60 12.33
N GLU A 72 12.74 3.92 13.36
CA GLU A 72 12.07 2.91 14.18
C GLU A 72 11.06 2.11 13.36
N THR A 73 10.34 2.77 12.44
CA THR A 73 9.43 2.08 11.53
C THR A 73 10.17 1.12 10.62
N LEU A 74 11.33 1.51 10.09
CA LEU A 74 12.16 0.62 9.29
C LEU A 74 12.55 -0.65 10.05
N GLU A 75 12.91 -0.53 11.33
CA GLU A 75 13.20 -1.69 12.20
C GLU A 75 11.96 -2.57 12.45
N ILE A 76 10.80 -1.95 12.71
CA ILE A 76 9.53 -2.68 12.88
C ILE A 76 9.20 -3.48 11.63
N VAL A 77 9.31 -2.84 10.47
CA VAL A 77 8.98 -3.43 9.18
C VAL A 77 9.98 -4.54 8.82
N ARG A 78 11.28 -4.38 9.12
CA ARG A 78 12.28 -5.46 9.01
C ARG A 78 11.89 -6.67 9.86
N GLY A 79 11.40 -6.43 11.08
CA GLY A 79 10.99 -7.50 11.99
C GLY A 79 9.78 -8.32 11.50
N ILE A 80 8.94 -7.76 10.62
CA ILE A 80 7.78 -8.47 10.05
C ILE A 80 8.01 -8.94 8.60
N LYS A 81 9.13 -8.53 7.97
CA LYS A 81 9.49 -8.82 6.57
C LYS A 81 9.28 -10.29 6.20
N GLU A 82 9.87 -11.21 6.96
CA GLU A 82 9.85 -12.64 6.68
C GLU A 82 8.42 -13.19 6.57
N ARG A 83 7.49 -12.69 7.40
CA ARG A 83 6.08 -13.13 7.38
C ARG A 83 5.37 -12.72 6.08
N TYR A 84 5.68 -11.55 5.54
CA TYR A 84 5.12 -11.07 4.27
C TYR A 84 5.76 -11.77 3.07
N GLU A 85 7.06 -12.00 3.11
CA GLU A 85 7.78 -12.78 2.09
C GLU A 85 7.23 -14.20 1.96
N GLU A 86 7.01 -14.89 3.09
CA GLU A 86 6.39 -16.22 3.11
C GLU A 86 4.94 -16.20 2.61
N HIS A 87 4.14 -15.23 3.07
CA HIS A 87 2.73 -15.13 2.68
C HIS A 87 2.55 -14.90 1.17
N HIS A 88 3.39 -14.04 0.59
CA HIS A 88 3.31 -13.66 -0.82
C HIS A 88 4.21 -14.50 -1.75
N GLN A 89 5.08 -15.35 -1.19
CA GLN A 89 6.05 -16.17 -1.93
C GLN A 89 7.01 -15.35 -2.78
N LEU A 90 7.52 -14.25 -2.22
CA LEU A 90 8.41 -13.30 -2.87
C LEU A 90 9.49 -12.85 -1.90
N THR A 91 10.40 -12.00 -2.36
CA THR A 91 11.39 -11.34 -1.51
C THR A 91 11.16 -9.83 -1.52
N ILE A 92 11.45 -9.17 -0.41
CA ILE A 92 11.30 -7.72 -0.27
C ILE A 92 12.71 -7.12 -0.13
N SER A 93 13.08 -6.24 -1.06
CA SER A 93 14.37 -5.56 -1.03
C SER A 93 14.48 -4.61 0.18
N GLU A 94 15.70 -4.36 0.66
CA GLU A 94 15.91 -3.40 1.77
C GLU A 94 15.54 -1.97 1.34
N GLU A 95 15.77 -1.66 0.06
CA GLU A 95 15.37 -0.42 -0.58
C GLU A 95 13.85 -0.24 -0.54
N ALA A 96 13.07 -1.29 -0.81
CA ALA A 96 11.62 -1.25 -0.69
C ALA A 96 11.15 -0.97 0.75
N LEU A 97 11.81 -1.54 1.76
CA LEU A 97 11.46 -1.29 3.17
C LEU A 97 11.72 0.17 3.55
N SER A 98 12.89 0.69 3.16
CA SER A 98 13.26 2.08 3.39
C SER A 98 12.31 3.04 2.67
N ALA A 99 11.95 2.72 1.42
CA ALA A 99 11.00 3.48 0.64
C ALA A 99 9.60 3.46 1.28
N ALA A 100 9.13 2.32 1.78
CA ALA A 100 7.82 2.21 2.43
C ALA A 100 7.73 3.13 3.67
N ALA A 101 8.76 3.13 4.52
CA ALA A 101 8.80 4.00 5.69
C ALA A 101 8.89 5.49 5.29
N THR A 102 9.80 5.84 4.37
CA THR A 102 10.07 7.23 3.99
C THR A 102 8.93 7.85 3.17
N LEU A 103 8.43 7.13 2.17
CA LEU A 103 7.39 7.63 1.27
C LEU A 103 6.04 7.69 1.98
N SER A 104 5.70 6.72 2.83
CA SER A 104 4.45 6.78 3.60
C SER A 104 4.46 7.95 4.59
N ALA A 105 5.59 8.20 5.28
CA ALA A 105 5.74 9.34 6.17
C ALA A 105 5.56 10.68 5.42
N ARG A 106 6.06 10.77 4.18
CA ARG A 106 6.05 12.01 3.40
C ARG A 106 4.71 12.25 2.68
N TYR A 107 4.13 11.23 2.08
CA TYR A 107 3.03 11.38 1.11
C TYR A 107 1.66 10.96 1.66
N ILE A 108 1.60 10.27 2.80
CA ILE A 108 0.35 9.81 3.43
C ILE A 108 0.26 10.42 4.85
N PRO A 109 -0.13 11.71 4.98
CA PRO A 109 -0.12 12.43 6.25
C PRO A 109 -1.37 12.17 7.13
N ASP A 110 -2.40 11.55 6.58
CA ASP A 110 -3.68 11.23 7.23
C ASP A 110 -3.65 9.92 8.03
N ARG A 111 -2.52 9.20 7.97
CA ARG A 111 -2.29 7.94 8.68
C ARG A 111 -0.97 7.99 9.45
N PHE A 112 -0.88 7.16 10.49
CA PHE A 112 0.28 7.08 11.37
C PHE A 112 1.19 5.91 10.98
N LEU A 113 2.50 6.09 11.15
CA LEU A 113 3.47 5.00 11.18
C LEU A 113 3.22 4.09 12.41
N PRO A 114 3.59 2.80 12.35
CA PRO A 114 4.17 2.09 11.22
C PRO A 114 3.12 1.55 10.23
N ASP A 115 1.84 1.59 10.59
CA ASP A 115 0.71 0.93 9.92
C ASP A 115 0.65 1.25 8.41
N LYS A 116 0.73 2.53 8.05
CA LYS A 116 0.74 2.94 6.62
C LYS A 116 1.93 2.39 5.82
N ALA A 117 3.09 2.14 6.43
CA ALA A 117 4.24 1.57 5.75
C ALA A 117 4.05 0.07 5.53
N ILE A 118 3.46 -0.62 6.50
CA ILE A 118 3.11 -2.04 6.43
C ILE A 118 2.12 -2.29 5.30
N ASP A 119 1.06 -1.48 5.20
CA ASP A 119 0.07 -1.65 4.15
C ASP A 119 0.64 -1.39 2.75
N LEU A 120 1.57 -0.43 2.59
CA LEU A 120 2.24 -0.22 1.30
C LEU A 120 3.02 -1.47 0.87
N ILE A 121 3.69 -2.12 1.81
CA ILE A 121 4.44 -3.35 1.55
C ILE A 121 3.50 -4.49 1.18
N ASP A 122 2.38 -4.63 1.88
CA ASP A 122 1.40 -5.68 1.60
C ASP A 122 0.76 -5.51 0.21
N GLU A 123 0.37 -4.30 -0.13
CA GLU A 123 -0.21 -3.95 -1.42
C GLU A 123 0.81 -4.12 -2.56
N ALA A 124 2.05 -3.65 -2.36
CA ALA A 124 3.12 -3.83 -3.35
C ALA A 124 3.44 -5.32 -3.56
N SER A 125 3.51 -6.09 -2.47
CA SER A 125 3.73 -7.54 -2.51
C SER A 125 2.64 -8.26 -3.29
N SER A 126 1.38 -7.93 -3.01
CA SER A 126 0.21 -8.46 -3.73
C SER A 126 0.27 -8.14 -5.22
N ARG A 127 0.63 -6.91 -5.59
CA ARG A 127 0.75 -6.48 -6.98
C ARG A 127 1.87 -7.18 -7.73
N VAL A 128 3.07 -7.23 -7.14
CA VAL A 128 4.23 -7.91 -7.74
C VAL A 128 3.90 -9.37 -8.01
N ARG A 129 3.28 -10.04 -7.04
CA ARG A 129 2.82 -11.43 -7.18
C ARG A 129 1.79 -11.60 -8.31
N ILE A 130 0.81 -10.70 -8.42
CA ILE A 130 -0.19 -10.73 -9.50
C ILE A 130 0.46 -10.51 -10.86
N LYS A 131 1.33 -9.49 -10.99
CA LYS A 131 2.07 -9.20 -12.22
C LYS A 131 2.87 -10.43 -12.66
N HIS A 132 3.56 -11.08 -11.73
CA HIS A 132 4.37 -12.26 -12.03
C HIS A 132 3.54 -13.45 -12.51
N ARG A 133 2.36 -13.70 -11.93
CA ARG A 133 1.46 -14.80 -12.34
C ARG A 133 0.65 -14.50 -13.60
N THR A 134 0.64 -13.26 -14.08
CA THR A 134 -0.20 -12.89 -15.22
C THR A 134 0.50 -13.25 -16.52
N ILE A 135 -0.22 -13.95 -17.41
CA ILE A 135 0.27 -14.29 -18.75
C ILE A 135 0.71 -13.02 -19.49
N PRO A 136 1.93 -12.96 -20.04
CA PRO A 136 2.41 -11.81 -20.80
C PRO A 136 1.44 -11.40 -21.92
N ILE A 137 1.25 -10.09 -22.12
CA ILE A 137 0.34 -9.56 -23.15
C ILE A 137 0.73 -10.11 -24.53
N THR A 138 2.04 -10.20 -24.79
CA THR A 138 2.60 -10.77 -26.03
C THR A 138 2.17 -12.23 -26.26
N LEU A 139 2.17 -13.06 -25.20
CA LEU A 139 1.71 -14.45 -25.27
C LEU A 139 0.20 -14.53 -25.49
N LYS A 140 -0.57 -13.65 -24.84
CA LYS A 140 -2.03 -13.52 -25.05
C LYS A 140 -2.37 -13.10 -26.48
N GLU A 141 -1.61 -12.17 -27.06
CA GLU A 141 -1.76 -11.72 -28.44
C GLU A 141 -1.39 -12.82 -29.45
N ALA A 142 -0.31 -13.56 -29.19
CA ALA A 142 0.10 -14.69 -30.02
C ALA A 142 -0.99 -15.78 -30.09
N ARG A 143 -1.58 -16.18 -28.94
CA ARG A 143 -2.72 -17.11 -28.90
C ARG A 143 -3.94 -16.60 -29.66
N ARG A 144 -4.20 -15.29 -29.61
CA ARG A 144 -5.31 -14.68 -30.36
C ARG A 144 -5.04 -14.72 -31.87
N ALA A 145 -3.81 -14.50 -32.29
CA ALA A 145 -3.41 -14.60 -33.68
C ALA A 145 -3.52 -16.05 -34.19
N GLU A 146 -3.10 -17.03 -33.39
CA GLU A 146 -3.27 -18.46 -33.69
C GLU A 146 -4.75 -18.83 -33.89
N ASP A 147 -5.63 -18.42 -32.97
CA ASP A 147 -7.06 -18.70 -33.07
C ASP A 147 -7.68 -18.12 -34.34
N ASN A 148 -7.28 -16.91 -34.74
CA ASN A 148 -7.73 -16.30 -35.99
C ASN A 148 -7.24 -17.11 -37.21
N VAL A 149 -5.96 -17.47 -37.26
CA VAL A 149 -5.40 -18.29 -38.37
C VAL A 149 -6.07 -19.65 -38.45
N ARG A 150 -6.38 -20.27 -37.30
CA ARG A 150 -7.10 -21.54 -37.23
C ARG A 150 -8.51 -21.42 -37.83
N LYS A 151 -9.25 -20.36 -37.48
CA LYS A 151 -10.59 -20.09 -38.04
C LYS A 151 -10.52 -19.83 -39.55
N ASP A 152 -9.55 -19.05 -40.01
CA ASP A 152 -9.35 -18.78 -41.43
C ASP A 152 -9.03 -20.06 -42.21
N LYS A 153 -8.21 -20.95 -41.61
CA LYS A 153 -7.86 -22.26 -42.18
C LYS A 153 -9.09 -23.16 -42.30
N GLU A 154 -9.93 -23.23 -41.27
CA GLU A 154 -11.18 -23.99 -41.30
C GLU A 154 -12.15 -23.47 -42.38
N ALA A 155 -12.25 -22.15 -42.53
CA ALA A 155 -13.06 -21.53 -43.59
C ALA A 155 -12.51 -21.82 -45.00
N ALA A 156 -11.19 -21.80 -45.17
CA ALA A 156 -10.53 -22.16 -46.43
C ALA A 156 -10.78 -23.63 -46.81
N LEU A 157 -10.74 -24.54 -45.83
CA LEU A 157 -11.06 -25.96 -46.04
C LEU A 157 -12.54 -26.16 -46.41
N ALA A 158 -13.45 -25.45 -45.74
CA ALA A 158 -14.89 -25.50 -46.04
C ALA A 158 -15.22 -25.01 -47.46
N THR A 159 -14.43 -24.07 -47.99
CA THR A 159 -14.55 -23.53 -49.35
C THR A 159 -13.67 -24.25 -50.37
N GLN A 160 -13.04 -25.37 -50.00
CA GLN A 160 -12.17 -26.19 -50.85
C GLN A 160 -10.94 -25.45 -51.41
N GLN A 161 -10.50 -24.38 -50.75
CA GLN A 161 -9.28 -23.65 -51.09
C GLN A 161 -8.05 -24.34 -50.49
N TYR A 162 -7.68 -25.51 -51.02
CA TYR A 162 -6.67 -26.38 -50.42
C TYR A 162 -5.26 -25.75 -50.35
N GLU A 163 -4.87 -24.97 -51.37
CA GLU A 163 -3.56 -24.33 -51.41
C GLU A 163 -3.43 -23.24 -50.34
N TYR A 164 -4.45 -22.38 -50.21
CA TYR A 164 -4.52 -21.36 -49.16
C TYR A 164 -4.62 -21.96 -47.75
N ALA A 165 -5.37 -23.06 -47.60
CA ALA A 165 -5.43 -23.80 -46.33
C ALA A 165 -4.06 -24.40 -45.94
N ALA A 166 -3.25 -24.81 -46.92
CA ALA A 166 -1.88 -25.30 -46.67
C ALA A 166 -0.95 -24.16 -46.21
N GLU A 167 -1.04 -22.97 -46.80
CA GLU A 167 -0.30 -21.78 -46.34
C GLU A 167 -0.68 -21.39 -44.90
N LEU A 168 -1.99 -21.35 -44.61
CA LEU A 168 -2.48 -21.03 -43.26
C LEU A 168 -2.05 -22.08 -42.23
N ARG A 169 -2.02 -23.37 -42.60
CA ARG A 169 -1.46 -24.43 -41.75
C ARG A 169 0.02 -24.20 -41.44
N GLN A 170 0.81 -23.81 -42.44
CA GLN A 170 2.22 -23.51 -42.21
C GLN A 170 2.41 -22.31 -41.27
N ARG A 171 1.55 -21.29 -41.42
CA ARG A 171 1.55 -20.11 -40.55
C ARG A 171 1.10 -20.44 -39.12
N GLU A 172 0.10 -21.29 -38.97
CA GLU A 172 -0.36 -21.82 -37.67
C GLU A 172 0.79 -22.52 -36.94
N LEU A 173 1.50 -23.45 -37.61
CA LEU A 173 2.66 -24.15 -37.03
C LEU A 173 3.77 -23.18 -36.57
N GLN A 174 4.05 -22.14 -37.35
CA GLN A 174 5.03 -21.12 -36.96
C GLN A 174 4.61 -20.31 -35.74
N ILE A 175 3.30 -20.04 -35.60
CA ILE A 175 2.77 -19.32 -34.43
C ILE A 175 2.76 -20.25 -33.22
N GLU A 176 2.38 -21.52 -33.38
CA GLU A 176 2.38 -22.55 -32.34
C GLU A 176 3.80 -22.75 -31.77
N GLU A 177 4.82 -22.84 -32.63
CA GLU A 177 6.22 -22.94 -32.21
C GLU A 177 6.68 -21.71 -31.42
N LYS A 178 6.26 -20.50 -31.83
CA LYS A 178 6.54 -19.26 -31.10
C LYS A 178 5.84 -19.23 -29.74
N ILE A 179 4.56 -19.62 -29.69
CA ILE A 179 3.78 -19.71 -28.45
C ILE A 179 4.47 -20.66 -27.49
N LYS A 180 4.84 -21.86 -27.96
CA LYS A 180 5.53 -22.86 -27.15
C LYS A 180 6.84 -22.32 -26.58
N LYS A 181 7.65 -21.65 -27.41
CA LYS A 181 8.89 -21.04 -26.94
C LYS A 181 8.65 -19.96 -25.88
N MET A 182 7.66 -19.10 -26.09
CA MET A 182 7.28 -18.05 -25.13
C MET A 182 6.70 -18.62 -23.83
N GLU A 183 5.97 -19.74 -23.90
CA GLU A 183 5.50 -20.47 -22.72
C GLU A 183 6.65 -21.09 -21.95
N GLU A 184 7.61 -21.73 -22.63
CA GLU A 184 8.81 -22.29 -22.01
C GLU A 184 9.66 -21.21 -21.34
N GLU A 185 9.88 -20.08 -22.00
CA GLU A 185 10.57 -18.91 -21.44
C GLU A 185 9.83 -18.38 -20.21
N TRP A 186 8.51 -18.19 -20.31
CA TRP A 186 7.71 -17.71 -19.19
C TRP A 186 7.70 -18.68 -18.00
N GLN A 187 7.58 -19.99 -18.23
CA GLN A 187 7.65 -21.00 -17.17
C GLN A 187 9.04 -21.04 -16.52
N ALA A 188 10.11 -20.93 -17.32
CA ALA A 188 11.47 -20.84 -16.79
C ALA A 188 11.66 -19.59 -15.93
N GLU A 189 11.11 -18.44 -16.35
CA GLU A 189 11.09 -17.22 -15.53
C GLU A 189 10.28 -17.41 -14.23
N GLN A 190 9.15 -18.12 -14.28
CA GLN A 190 8.36 -18.45 -13.08
C GLN A 190 9.11 -19.34 -12.08
N GLU A 191 9.93 -20.28 -12.56
CA GLU A 191 10.66 -21.24 -11.71
C GLU A 191 12.01 -20.71 -11.20
N GLN A 192 12.67 -19.82 -11.94
CA GLN A 192 14.04 -19.40 -11.63
C GLN A 192 14.14 -18.27 -10.61
N GLU A 193 13.18 -17.34 -10.55
CA GLU A 193 13.27 -16.18 -9.67
C GLU A 193 12.03 -16.01 -8.79
N LYS A 194 12.25 -15.97 -7.47
CA LYS A 194 11.22 -15.45 -6.57
C LYS A 194 11.01 -13.98 -6.94
N PRO A 195 9.77 -13.52 -7.13
CA PRO A 195 9.52 -12.11 -7.39
C PRO A 195 10.17 -11.26 -6.31
N VAL A 196 10.63 -10.06 -6.68
CA VAL A 196 11.25 -9.12 -5.74
C VAL A 196 10.41 -7.85 -5.70
N VAL A 197 10.05 -7.40 -4.51
CA VAL A 197 9.45 -6.08 -4.31
C VAL A 197 10.57 -5.05 -4.24
N THR A 198 10.51 -4.08 -5.13
CA THR A 198 11.50 -3.01 -5.30
C THR A 198 11.01 -1.67 -4.76
N GLU A 199 11.90 -0.69 -4.65
CA GLU A 199 11.52 0.69 -4.30
C GLU A 199 10.49 1.26 -5.30
N GLU A 200 10.63 0.93 -6.58
CA GLU A 200 9.72 1.38 -7.64
C GLU A 200 8.30 0.85 -7.44
N ASP A 201 8.14 -0.40 -6.99
CA ASP A 201 6.82 -0.98 -6.71
C ASP A 201 6.12 -0.24 -5.58
N ILE A 202 6.86 0.13 -4.52
CA ILE A 202 6.34 0.92 -3.40
C ILE A 202 5.96 2.32 -3.88
N ALA A 203 6.82 2.97 -4.66
CA ALA A 203 6.55 4.29 -5.24
C ALA A 203 5.31 4.26 -6.16
N GLU A 204 5.10 3.19 -6.92
CA GLU A 204 3.90 2.98 -7.72
C GLU A 204 2.64 2.92 -6.84
N VAL A 205 2.68 2.16 -5.74
CA VAL A 205 1.55 2.06 -4.79
C VAL A 205 1.23 3.41 -4.16
N VAL A 206 2.24 4.13 -3.67
CA VAL A 206 2.04 5.48 -3.12
C VAL A 206 1.43 6.41 -4.17
N SER A 207 1.89 6.30 -5.42
CA SER A 207 1.36 7.12 -6.52
C SER A 207 -0.12 6.86 -6.79
N MET A 208 -0.55 5.60 -6.69
CA MET A 208 -1.96 5.24 -6.87
C MET A 208 -2.84 5.73 -5.72
N TRP A 209 -2.36 5.59 -4.47
CA TRP A 209 -3.12 6.00 -3.29
C TRP A 209 -3.27 7.51 -3.20
N THR A 210 -2.20 8.24 -3.52
CA THR A 210 -2.15 9.70 -3.35
C THR A 210 -2.48 10.46 -4.63
N GLY A 211 -2.42 9.80 -5.80
CA GLY A 211 -2.47 10.44 -7.11
C GLY A 211 -1.21 11.24 -7.48
N ILE A 212 -0.15 11.19 -6.65
CA ILE A 212 1.09 11.95 -6.84
C ILE A 212 2.13 11.03 -7.49
N PRO A 213 2.63 11.31 -8.71
CA PRO A 213 3.60 10.42 -9.37
C PRO A 213 4.95 10.44 -8.66
N VAL A 214 5.30 9.40 -7.90
CA VAL A 214 6.50 9.32 -7.07
C VAL A 214 7.74 8.81 -7.83
N VAL A 215 7.56 7.91 -8.80
CA VAL A 215 8.66 7.27 -9.56
C VAL A 215 9.54 8.30 -10.32
N GLN A 216 9.00 9.50 -10.61
CA GLN A 216 9.75 10.59 -11.26
C GLN A 216 10.36 11.61 -10.28
N LEU A 217 10.18 11.45 -8.96
CA LEU A 217 10.47 12.49 -7.97
C LEU A 217 11.82 12.39 -7.28
N ALA A 218 12.41 11.19 -7.15
CA ALA A 218 13.59 10.99 -6.29
C ALA A 218 14.80 11.87 -6.66
N SER A 219 15.01 12.20 -7.94
CA SER A 219 16.11 13.08 -8.37
C SER A 219 15.71 14.54 -8.62
N ASP A 220 14.41 14.86 -8.70
CA ASP A 220 13.93 16.16 -9.21
C ASP A 220 12.95 16.89 -8.26
N GLU A 221 12.69 16.35 -7.07
CA GLU A 221 11.77 16.93 -6.09
C GLU A 221 12.24 18.31 -5.60
N THR A 222 13.54 18.47 -5.30
CA THR A 222 14.11 19.77 -4.90
C THR A 222 13.91 20.81 -5.99
N SER A 223 14.18 20.44 -7.25
CA SER A 223 13.95 21.30 -8.42
C SER A 223 12.47 21.67 -8.56
N ARG A 224 11.55 20.72 -8.37
CA ARG A 224 10.11 20.97 -8.43
C ARG A 224 9.61 21.86 -7.30
N LEU A 225 10.16 21.72 -6.09
CA LEU A 225 9.85 22.60 -4.96
C LEU A 225 10.33 24.03 -5.23
N LEU A 226 11.52 24.19 -5.79
CA LEU A 226 12.05 25.49 -6.20
C LEU A 226 11.20 26.12 -7.32
N ASN A 227 10.75 25.31 -8.27
CA ASN A 227 9.97 25.76 -9.44
C ASN A 227 8.44 25.67 -9.22
N MET A 228 7.97 25.43 -7.99
CA MET A 228 6.56 25.15 -7.69
C MET A 228 5.66 26.34 -8.04
N GLU A 229 6.10 27.56 -7.73
CA GLU A 229 5.36 28.79 -8.05
C GLU A 229 5.13 28.90 -9.57
N GLU A 230 6.20 28.75 -10.36
CA GLU A 230 6.12 28.83 -11.83
C GLU A 230 5.24 27.72 -12.42
N ALA A 231 5.30 26.50 -11.85
CA ALA A 231 4.46 25.39 -12.27
C ALA A 231 2.97 25.64 -11.96
N LEU A 232 2.66 26.27 -10.82
CA LEU A 232 1.29 26.64 -10.44
C LEU A 232 0.74 27.76 -11.33
N HIS A 233 1.56 28.76 -11.67
CA HIS A 233 1.18 29.84 -12.59
C HIS A 233 0.84 29.36 -14.01
N LYS A 234 1.37 28.20 -14.44
CA LYS A 234 1.00 27.60 -15.74
C LYS A 234 -0.43 27.04 -15.76
N ARG A 235 -1.01 26.77 -14.59
CA ARG A 235 -2.36 26.18 -14.45
C ARG A 235 -3.37 27.12 -13.81
N ILE A 236 -2.92 28.11 -13.05
CA ILE A 236 -3.75 29.07 -12.31
C ILE A 236 -3.47 30.46 -12.88
N ILE A 237 -4.52 31.11 -13.37
CA ILE A 237 -4.45 32.47 -13.91
C ILE A 237 -4.83 33.45 -12.79
N GLY A 238 -3.93 34.37 -12.44
CA GLY A 238 -4.07 35.29 -11.31
C GLY A 238 -3.73 34.64 -9.96
N GLN A 239 -4.03 35.34 -8.86
CA GLN A 239 -3.79 34.88 -7.48
C GLN A 239 -2.30 34.73 -7.10
N ASP A 240 -1.44 35.62 -7.57
CA ASP A 240 0.02 35.55 -7.36
C ASP A 240 0.40 35.51 -5.88
N GLU A 241 -0.29 36.29 -5.04
CA GLU A 241 -0.05 36.32 -3.60
C GLU A 241 -0.40 34.98 -2.93
N ALA A 242 -1.52 34.37 -3.31
CA ALA A 242 -1.94 33.08 -2.76
C ALA A 242 -0.97 31.95 -3.19
N ILE A 243 -0.52 31.96 -4.44
CA ILE A 243 0.44 30.98 -4.97
C ILE A 243 1.76 31.07 -4.19
N ASN A 244 2.29 32.29 -3.95
CA ASN A 244 3.53 32.48 -3.22
C ASN A 244 3.42 32.04 -1.75
N ILE A 245 2.32 32.40 -1.07
CA ILE A 245 2.07 31.99 0.32
C ILE A 245 2.02 30.46 0.44
N ILE A 246 1.26 29.80 -0.45
CA ILE A 246 1.11 28.33 -0.45
C ILE A 246 2.46 27.68 -0.76
N ALA A 247 3.15 28.09 -1.82
CA ALA A 247 4.44 27.50 -2.20
C ALA A 247 5.51 27.67 -1.11
N LYS A 248 5.51 28.81 -0.40
CA LYS A 248 6.41 29.04 0.75
C LYS A 248 6.03 28.18 1.96
N ALA A 249 4.74 27.97 2.23
CA ALA A 249 4.28 27.08 3.29
C ALA A 249 4.64 25.61 3.00
N VAL A 250 4.39 25.15 1.76
CA VAL A 250 4.71 23.79 1.31
C VAL A 250 6.22 23.53 1.36
N ARG A 251 7.06 24.45 0.87
CA ARG A 251 8.52 24.32 0.96
C ARG A 251 9.02 24.20 2.41
N ARG A 252 8.48 25.01 3.33
CA ARG A 252 8.86 24.95 4.75
C ARG A 252 8.49 23.62 5.39
N ALA A 253 7.25 23.18 5.20
CA ALA A 253 6.79 21.89 5.70
C ALA A 253 7.63 20.72 5.14
N ARG A 254 8.04 20.79 3.87
CA ARG A 254 8.85 19.77 3.20
C ARG A 254 10.35 19.82 3.57
N ALA A 255 10.88 20.97 3.96
CA ALA A 255 12.26 21.12 4.41
C ALA A 255 12.49 20.72 5.88
N GLY A 256 11.45 20.24 6.58
CA GLY A 256 11.55 19.86 8.00
C GLY A 256 11.72 21.04 8.96
N ILE A 257 11.54 22.28 8.48
CA ILE A 257 11.58 23.48 9.32
C ILE A 257 10.17 23.70 9.86
N LYS A 258 9.89 23.12 11.04
CA LYS A 258 8.76 23.51 11.88
C LYS A 258 9.19 24.74 12.70
N ASP A 259 8.37 25.79 12.67
CA ASP A 259 8.46 26.90 13.63
C ASP A 259 8.20 26.37 15.06
#